data_AF-A0A8J2T650-F1
#
_entry.id   AF-A0A8J2T650-F1
#
_cell.length_a   1.000
_cell.length_b   1.000
_cell.length_c   1.000
_cell.angle_alpha   90.00
_cell.angle_beta   90.00
_cell.angle_gamma   90.00
#
_symmetry.space_group_name_H-M   'P 1'
#
loop_
_entity.id
_entity.type
_entity.pdbx_description
1 polymer ?
#
loop_
_entity_poly.entity_id
_entity_poly.type
_entity_poly.pdbx_seq_one_letter_code
_entity_poly.pdbx_strand_id
1 'polypeptide(L)'
;MKSITRIAVFKNSGLRFQSSNSNGGHLMRRLQDLKDQSTVDTNDPLVKITQLNESDFVNDWATEEDKLNADKVLEIIDAQKQAAKTNQGISSLKREENGSDTASQAQREAIQYINKMPSITFREKLETAQNRAIRYKLRQGKINQAKDDNEQLHFKELYGERFTPIGSFEKLESLADRRIEESMKQGGFKDLEKVRGKPTKLPKPNPYLSTTEHYLNNILVKQNIVPPWIENQSRVNQNVTELRSDLLRGFEGELATFLRKFKLVNASSDLKLVSSSIASSYGSVEEFIQYRFDNWKLKQKPTVDTRIDVINSALRTYNLQAPLPAQKLYLLPEKEFQRVRDEANLRRVVDEEVQNLKHRQYEAKQNVETTILSFRGLFKFW
;
A
#
# COMPACT_ATOMS: atom_id res chain seq x y z
N MET A 1 -32.22 8.47 -87.61
CA MET A 1 -31.24 8.71 -88.68
C MET A 1 -30.12 9.58 -88.13
N LYS A 2 -28.88 9.21 -88.45
CA LYS A 2 -27.63 9.77 -87.93
C LYS A 2 -27.41 11.22 -88.42
N SER A 3 -26.83 12.08 -87.58
CA SER A 3 -25.80 13.01 -88.05
C SER A 3 -24.76 13.27 -86.96
N ILE A 4 -23.52 13.09 -87.37
CA ILE A 4 -22.28 13.14 -86.61
C ILE A 4 -21.74 14.57 -86.64
N THR A 5 -21.20 15.06 -85.52
CA THR A 5 -20.21 16.15 -85.54
C THR A 5 -19.03 15.78 -84.66
N ARG A 6 -17.86 15.74 -85.30
CA ARG A 6 -16.55 15.34 -84.78
C ARG A 6 -16.04 16.31 -83.71
N ILE A 7 -15.46 15.76 -82.65
CA ILE A 7 -14.52 16.49 -81.78
C ILE A 7 -13.12 15.90 -82.05
N ALA A 8 -12.18 16.79 -82.39
CA ALA A 8 -10.80 16.46 -82.69
C ALA A 8 -10.03 16.14 -81.40
N VAL A 9 -9.31 15.01 -81.40
CA VAL A 9 -8.34 14.65 -80.36
C VAL A 9 -6.98 15.20 -80.80
N PHE A 10 -6.50 16.26 -80.13
CA PHE A 10 -5.10 16.64 -80.20
C PHE A 10 -4.29 15.74 -79.26
N LYS A 11 -3.31 15.03 -79.82
CA LYS A 11 -2.34 14.21 -79.10
C LYS A 11 -1.53 15.09 -78.15
N ASN A 12 -1.62 14.82 -76.86
CA ASN A 12 -0.68 15.35 -75.88
C ASN A 12 0.67 14.65 -76.09
N SER A 13 1.70 15.40 -76.47
CA SER A 13 3.07 14.93 -76.50
C SER A 13 3.55 14.67 -75.08
N GLY A 14 3.49 13.41 -74.64
CA GLY A 14 4.09 12.97 -73.39
C GLY A 14 5.61 13.17 -73.46
N LEU A 15 6.11 14.21 -72.79
CA LEU A 15 7.52 14.32 -72.41
C LEU A 15 7.87 13.10 -71.55
N ARG A 16 8.50 12.11 -72.18
CA ARG A 16 9.14 11.00 -71.48
C ARG A 16 10.34 11.55 -70.72
N PHE A 17 10.19 11.77 -69.42
CA PHE A 17 11.33 11.86 -68.52
C PHE A 17 11.93 10.45 -68.39
N GLN A 18 13.07 10.23 -69.03
CA GLN A 18 13.90 9.06 -68.77
C GLN A 18 14.51 9.24 -67.37
N SER A 19 14.16 8.39 -66.40
CA SER A 19 14.95 8.27 -65.18
C SER A 19 16.13 7.36 -65.47
N SER A 20 17.34 7.91 -65.43
CA SER A 20 18.55 7.12 -65.38
C SER A 20 18.55 6.27 -64.11
N ASN A 21 18.72 4.97 -64.30
CA ASN A 21 18.39 3.94 -63.32
C ASN A 21 19.52 3.72 -62.28
N SER A 22 20.13 4.79 -61.75
CA SER A 22 21.21 4.65 -60.76
C SER A 22 21.12 5.53 -59.52
N ASN A 23 20.23 6.53 -59.48
CA ASN A 23 19.98 7.33 -58.28
C ASN A 23 18.47 7.51 -58.14
N GLY A 24 17.89 6.94 -57.07
CA GLY A 24 16.45 6.97 -56.79
C GLY A 24 15.85 8.33 -57.11
N GLY A 25 14.74 8.32 -57.89
CA GLY A 25 14.18 9.51 -58.51
C GLY A 25 13.92 10.67 -57.55
N HIS A 26 13.64 11.86 -58.10
CA HIS A 26 13.41 13.10 -57.35
C HIS A 26 12.52 12.92 -56.10
N LEU A 27 11.51 12.06 -56.18
CA LEU A 27 10.60 11.77 -55.07
C LEU A 27 11.30 11.05 -53.91
N MET A 28 12.21 10.12 -54.20
CA MET A 28 13.05 9.46 -53.19
C MET A 28 14.03 10.42 -52.54
N ARG A 29 14.63 11.32 -53.33
CA ARG A 29 15.51 12.37 -52.79
C ARG A 29 14.75 13.32 -51.86
N ARG A 30 13.52 13.69 -52.23
CA ARG A 30 12.66 14.55 -51.42
C ARG A 30 12.15 13.86 -50.16
N LEU A 31 11.92 12.53 -50.20
CA LEU A 31 11.60 11.74 -49.01
C LEU A 31 12.81 11.59 -48.09
N GLN A 32 14.01 11.47 -48.64
CA GLN A 32 15.25 11.44 -47.87
C GLN A 32 15.53 12.80 -47.21
N ASP A 33 15.38 13.91 -47.96
CA ASP A 33 15.52 15.26 -47.41
C ASP A 33 14.48 15.55 -46.31
N LEU A 34 13.23 15.09 -46.46
CA LEU A 34 12.20 15.20 -45.42
C LEU A 34 12.52 14.32 -44.19
N LYS A 35 13.07 13.13 -44.40
CA LYS A 35 13.53 12.25 -43.33
C LYS A 35 14.67 12.91 -42.55
N ASP A 36 15.63 13.51 -43.25
CA ASP A 36 16.79 14.19 -42.67
C ASP A 36 16.37 15.49 -41.95
N GLN A 37 15.40 16.24 -42.50
CA GLN A 37 14.80 17.43 -41.85
C GLN A 37 13.90 17.09 -40.64
N SER A 38 13.35 15.87 -40.57
CA SER A 38 12.56 15.39 -39.43
C SER A 38 13.37 14.69 -38.34
N THR A 39 14.70 14.61 -38.48
CA THR A 39 15.54 14.01 -37.43
C THR A 39 15.50 14.87 -36.18
N VAL A 40 14.64 14.46 -35.26
CA VAL A 40 14.70 14.86 -33.85
C VAL A 40 16.11 14.50 -33.36
N ASP A 41 16.80 15.46 -32.75
CA ASP A 41 18.16 15.26 -32.25
C ASP A 41 18.18 14.05 -31.31
N THR A 42 18.80 12.95 -31.76
CA THR A 42 18.85 11.70 -31.00
C THR A 42 19.74 11.83 -29.76
N ASN A 43 20.49 12.93 -29.65
CA ASN A 43 21.26 13.30 -28.47
C ASN A 43 20.51 14.23 -27.52
N ASP A 44 19.26 14.60 -27.82
CA ASP A 44 18.41 15.34 -26.90
C ASP A 44 18.00 14.42 -25.72
N PRO A 45 18.34 14.77 -24.47
CA PRO A 45 18.01 13.94 -23.31
C PRO A 45 16.51 13.67 -23.16
N LEU A 46 15.64 14.57 -23.65
CA LEU A 46 14.20 14.42 -23.52
C LEU A 46 13.62 13.38 -24.49
N VAL A 47 14.20 13.28 -25.68
CA VAL A 47 13.76 12.35 -26.74
C VAL A 47 14.14 10.93 -26.38
N LYS A 48 15.34 10.73 -25.80
CA LYS A 48 15.79 9.44 -25.25
C LYS A 48 14.86 8.91 -24.17
N ILE A 49 14.33 9.77 -23.30
CA ILE A 49 13.39 9.35 -22.23
C ILE A 49 12.06 8.86 -22.82
N THR A 50 11.60 9.48 -23.90
CA THR A 50 10.32 9.13 -24.55
C THR A 50 10.36 7.89 -25.43
N GLN A 51 11.54 7.51 -25.93
CA GLN A 51 11.72 6.39 -26.86
C GLN A 51 12.14 5.06 -26.18
N LEU A 52 12.27 5.03 -24.84
CA LEU A 52 12.56 3.79 -24.12
C LEU A 52 11.41 2.78 -24.28
N ASN A 53 11.58 1.83 -25.18
CA ASN A 53 10.66 0.71 -25.36
C ASN A 53 10.93 -0.38 -24.32
N GLU A 54 9.89 -1.11 -23.96
CA GLU A 54 9.91 -2.18 -22.94
C GLU A 54 10.90 -3.32 -23.26
N SER A 55 11.28 -3.47 -24.53
CA SER A 55 12.29 -4.41 -25.02
C SER A 55 13.73 -4.04 -24.63
N ASP A 56 14.04 -2.75 -24.43
CA ASP A 56 15.39 -2.29 -24.06
C ASP A 56 15.69 -2.55 -22.58
N PHE A 57 14.65 -2.84 -21.78
CA PHE A 57 14.81 -3.27 -20.39
C PHE A 57 15.08 -4.76 -20.23
N VAL A 58 14.84 -5.56 -21.27
CA VAL A 58 15.00 -7.01 -21.18
C VAL A 58 16.42 -7.41 -21.56
N ASN A 59 17.08 -6.84 -22.57
CA ASN A 59 18.36 -7.42 -23.05
C ASN A 59 19.67 -6.82 -22.52
N ASP A 60 19.64 -6.02 -21.46
CA ASP A 60 20.86 -5.45 -20.86
C ASP A 60 21.06 -5.91 -19.41
N TRP A 61 20.97 -7.22 -19.21
CA TRP A 61 21.62 -7.85 -18.07
C TRP A 61 23.10 -8.02 -18.46
N ALA A 62 23.98 -7.25 -17.82
CA ALA A 62 25.45 -7.36 -17.84
C ALA A 62 26.00 -8.26 -18.95
N THR A 63 26.53 -7.65 -20.03
CA THR A 63 27.28 -8.37 -21.06
C THR A 63 28.29 -9.30 -20.39
N GLU A 64 28.59 -10.46 -20.97
CA GLU A 64 29.53 -11.43 -20.38
C GLU A 64 30.89 -10.78 -20.04
N GLU A 65 31.26 -9.72 -20.75
CA GLU A 65 32.40 -8.85 -20.49
C GLU A 65 32.32 -8.14 -19.12
N ASP A 66 31.15 -7.65 -18.71
CA ASP A 66 30.94 -7.00 -17.41
C ASP A 66 31.01 -7.99 -16.25
N LYS A 67 30.58 -9.24 -16.45
CA LYS A 67 30.75 -10.32 -15.46
C LYS A 67 32.22 -10.74 -15.34
N LEU A 68 32.91 -10.90 -16.46
CA LEU A 68 34.34 -11.22 -16.49
C LEU A 68 35.19 -10.10 -15.85
N ASN A 69 34.79 -8.84 -16.03
CA ASN A 69 35.44 -7.70 -15.40
C ASN A 69 35.15 -7.64 -13.89
N ALA A 70 33.92 -7.94 -13.46
CA ALA A 70 33.56 -8.01 -12.04
C ALA A 70 34.29 -9.17 -11.31
N ASP A 71 34.38 -10.35 -11.93
CA ASP A 71 35.06 -11.51 -11.36
C ASP A 71 36.58 -11.27 -11.24
N LYS A 72 37.22 -10.65 -12.24
CA LYS A 72 38.63 -10.22 -12.15
C LYS A 72 38.85 -9.21 -11.02
N VAL A 73 37.92 -8.27 -10.82
CA VAL A 73 38.01 -7.29 -9.73
C VAL A 73 37.88 -7.97 -8.37
N LEU A 74 37.01 -8.98 -8.24
CA LEU A 74 36.88 -9.77 -7.02
C LEU A 74 38.13 -10.61 -6.74
N GLU A 75 38.73 -11.22 -7.76
CA GLU A 75 39.98 -11.97 -7.67
C GLU A 75 41.14 -11.08 -7.17
N ILE A 76 41.23 -9.84 -7.67
CA ILE A 76 42.22 -8.85 -7.24
C ILE A 76 42.04 -8.46 -5.76
N ILE A 77 40.79 -8.26 -5.33
CA ILE A 77 40.46 -7.91 -3.93
C ILE A 77 40.85 -9.04 -2.98
N ASP A 78 40.59 -10.29 -3.37
CA ASP A 78 40.90 -11.44 -2.54
C ASP A 78 42.40 -11.73 -2.50
N ALA A 79 43.13 -11.53 -3.62
CA ALA A 79 44.59 -11.55 -3.64
C ALA A 79 45.22 -10.49 -2.71
N GLN A 80 44.66 -9.28 -2.68
CA GLN A 80 45.07 -8.23 -1.73
C GLN A 80 44.83 -8.63 -0.27
N LYS A 81 43.67 -9.23 0.04
CA LYS A 81 43.39 -9.73 1.39
C LYS A 81 44.32 -10.87 1.80
N GLN A 82 44.70 -11.74 0.88
CA GLN A 82 45.67 -12.81 1.14
C GLN A 82 47.07 -12.24 1.44
N ALA A 83 47.54 -11.28 0.64
CA ALA A 83 48.81 -10.58 0.89
C ALA A 83 48.81 -9.76 2.20
N ALA A 84 47.67 -9.20 2.58
CA ALA A 84 47.52 -8.52 3.88
C ALA A 84 47.56 -9.50 5.06
N LYS A 85 46.99 -10.70 4.89
CA LYS A 85 47.02 -11.77 5.91
C LYS A 85 48.41 -12.37 6.13
N THR A 86 49.22 -12.52 5.08
CA THR A 86 50.60 -12.99 5.21
C THR A 86 51.51 -11.97 5.92
N ASN A 87 51.22 -10.68 5.79
CA ASN A 87 52.00 -9.61 6.44
C ASN A 87 51.64 -9.39 7.92
N GLN A 88 50.51 -9.92 8.40
CA GLN A 88 50.10 -9.80 9.82
C GLN A 88 50.44 -11.05 10.65
N GLY A 89 51.05 -12.07 10.04
CA GLY A 89 51.53 -13.27 10.73
C GLY A 89 53.04 -13.44 10.62
N ILE A 90 53.72 -13.36 11.77
CA ILE A 90 55.07 -13.89 12.07
C ILE A 90 56.25 -12.92 11.86
N SER A 91 56.73 -12.44 13.00
CA SER A 91 58.11 -12.09 13.28
C SER A 91 59.05 -13.30 13.16
N SER A 92 60.23 -13.03 12.59
CA SER A 92 61.48 -13.81 12.65
C SER A 92 61.74 -14.88 11.56
N LEU A 93 62.90 -14.65 10.91
CA LEU A 93 63.81 -15.55 10.21
C LEU A 93 63.63 -15.82 8.70
N LYS A 94 64.71 -15.44 8.00
CA LYS A 94 65.17 -15.74 6.63
C LYS A 94 64.33 -15.22 5.45
N ARG A 95 64.82 -14.08 4.96
CA ARG A 95 64.68 -13.58 3.59
C ARG A 95 65.20 -14.63 2.60
N GLU A 96 64.29 -15.27 1.88
CA GLU A 96 64.57 -15.78 0.54
C GLU A 96 64.02 -14.74 -0.44
N GLU A 97 64.95 -14.03 -1.08
CA GLU A 97 64.67 -13.19 -2.23
C GLU A 97 64.30 -14.12 -3.38
N ASN A 98 63.04 -14.10 -3.82
CA ASN A 98 62.54 -14.41 -5.17
C ASN A 98 61.00 -14.52 -5.11
N GLY A 99 60.31 -13.38 -5.04
CA GLY A 99 58.83 -13.37 -5.00
C GLY A 99 58.15 -11.99 -4.91
N SER A 100 58.91 -10.89 -4.87
CA SER A 100 58.35 -9.53 -4.80
C SER A 100 57.80 -9.00 -6.12
N ASP A 101 58.19 -9.61 -7.24
CA ASP A 101 58.03 -8.98 -8.55
C ASP A 101 56.67 -9.29 -9.18
N THR A 102 56.09 -10.46 -8.93
CA THR A 102 54.77 -10.86 -9.47
C THR A 102 53.61 -10.12 -8.79
N ALA A 103 53.63 -9.98 -7.46
CA ALA A 103 52.61 -9.19 -6.74
C ALA A 103 52.68 -7.70 -7.08
N SER A 104 53.89 -7.17 -7.28
CA SER A 104 54.11 -5.77 -7.70
C SER A 104 53.70 -5.54 -9.16
N GLN A 105 53.89 -6.52 -10.04
CA GLN A 105 53.44 -6.47 -11.44
C GLN A 105 51.91 -6.48 -11.53
N ALA A 106 51.22 -7.39 -10.81
CA ALA A 106 49.76 -7.44 -10.78
C ALA A 106 49.15 -6.12 -10.26
N GLN A 107 49.76 -5.49 -9.24
CA GLN A 107 49.36 -4.18 -8.75
C GLN A 107 49.57 -3.08 -9.79
N ARG A 108 50.68 -3.09 -10.52
CA ARG A 108 50.97 -2.12 -11.59
C ARG A 108 50.02 -2.29 -12.77
N GLU A 109 49.71 -3.51 -13.17
CA GLU A 109 48.76 -3.82 -14.24
C GLU A 109 47.33 -3.39 -13.86
N ALA A 110 46.91 -3.64 -12.62
CA ALA A 110 45.62 -3.17 -12.11
C ALA A 110 45.53 -1.63 -12.08
N ILE A 111 46.59 -0.95 -11.62
CA ILE A 111 46.65 0.53 -11.63
C ILE A 111 46.66 1.08 -13.06
N GLN A 112 47.36 0.42 -13.99
CA GLN A 112 47.33 0.80 -15.42
C GLN A 112 45.95 0.59 -16.06
N TYR A 113 45.21 -0.46 -15.67
CA TYR A 113 43.82 -0.68 -16.11
C TYR A 113 42.87 0.37 -15.53
N ILE A 114 42.99 0.71 -14.24
CA ILE A 114 42.18 1.74 -13.59
C ILE A 114 42.45 3.13 -14.21
N ASN A 115 43.71 3.43 -14.51
CA ASN A 115 44.09 4.69 -15.16
C ASN A 115 43.74 4.74 -16.66
N LYS A 116 43.50 3.59 -17.30
CA LYS A 116 42.98 3.48 -18.68
C LYS A 116 41.46 3.63 -18.75
N MET A 117 40.75 3.60 -17.62
CA MET A 117 39.33 3.92 -17.63
C MET A 117 39.17 5.40 -17.99
N PRO A 118 38.30 5.75 -18.94
CA PRO A 118 38.03 7.16 -19.23
C PRO A 118 37.58 7.83 -17.92
N SER A 119 38.22 8.94 -17.57
CA SER A 119 37.82 9.73 -16.41
C SER A 119 36.41 10.24 -16.69
N ILE A 120 35.41 9.51 -16.18
CA ILE A 120 33.99 9.78 -16.41
C ILE A 120 33.76 11.26 -16.15
N THR A 121 33.35 11.97 -17.20
CA THR A 121 33.17 13.42 -17.13
C THR A 121 32.12 13.74 -16.06
N PHE A 122 32.19 14.90 -15.41
CA PHE A 122 31.22 15.27 -14.37
C PHE A 122 29.76 15.13 -14.87
N ARG A 123 29.53 15.45 -16.15
CA ARG A 123 28.26 15.25 -16.85
C ARG A 123 27.80 13.80 -16.86
N GLU A 124 28.70 12.87 -17.16
CA GLU A 124 28.43 11.43 -17.23
C GLU A 124 28.27 10.81 -15.82
N LYS A 125 28.97 11.34 -14.80
CA LYS A 125 28.69 11.01 -13.38
C LYS A 125 27.29 11.47 -12.97
N LEU A 126 26.88 12.65 -13.41
CA LEU A 126 25.57 13.22 -13.13
C LEU A 126 24.47 12.43 -13.86
N GLU A 127 24.68 12.09 -15.13
CA GLU A 127 23.77 11.25 -15.93
C GLU A 127 23.63 9.85 -15.34
N THR A 128 24.73 9.21 -14.94
CA THR A 128 24.67 7.89 -14.27
C THR A 128 23.97 7.97 -12.91
N ALA A 129 24.14 9.06 -12.15
CA ALA A 129 23.40 9.26 -10.90
C ALA A 129 21.90 9.48 -11.13
N GLN A 130 21.52 10.26 -12.15
CA GLN A 130 20.13 10.46 -12.56
C GLN A 130 19.47 9.15 -13.02
N ASN A 131 20.16 8.39 -13.87
CA ASN A 131 19.70 7.10 -14.35
C ASN A 131 19.53 6.09 -13.20
N ARG A 132 20.42 6.07 -12.20
CA ARG A 132 20.26 5.25 -10.98
C ARG A 132 19.01 5.66 -10.17
N ALA A 133 18.75 6.96 -10.02
CA ALA A 133 17.58 7.44 -9.30
C ALA A 133 16.26 7.10 -10.02
N ILE A 134 16.23 7.22 -11.35
CA ILE A 134 15.09 6.81 -12.19
C ILE A 134 14.87 5.30 -12.07
N ARG A 135 15.93 4.50 -12.20
CA ARG A 135 15.88 3.03 -12.03
C ARG A 135 15.36 2.64 -10.65
N TYR A 136 15.75 3.33 -9.58
CA TYR A 136 15.25 3.07 -8.24
C TYR A 136 13.74 3.37 -8.12
N LYS A 137 13.26 4.52 -8.62
CA LYS A 137 11.83 4.86 -8.61
C LYS A 137 11.00 3.85 -9.42
N LEU A 138 11.49 3.45 -10.60
CA LEU A 138 10.82 2.46 -11.44
C LEU A 138 10.81 1.07 -10.78
N ARG A 139 11.91 0.68 -10.11
CA ARG A 139 12.00 -0.56 -9.33
C ARG A 139 10.99 -0.56 -8.19
N GLN A 140 10.83 0.55 -7.47
CA GLN A 140 9.82 0.66 -6.41
C GLN A 140 8.41 0.54 -6.96
N GLY A 141 8.12 1.15 -8.13
CA GLY A 141 6.85 0.97 -8.82
C GLY A 141 6.56 -0.50 -9.18
N LYS A 142 7.55 -1.20 -9.77
CA LYS A 142 7.43 -2.63 -10.12
C LYS A 142 7.32 -3.54 -8.89
N ILE A 143 8.02 -3.24 -7.79
CA ILE A 143 7.90 -3.98 -6.52
C ILE A 143 6.48 -3.86 -5.96
N ASN A 144 5.90 -2.67 -5.99
CA ASN A 144 4.54 -2.44 -5.51
C ASN A 144 3.51 -3.16 -6.40
N GLN A 145 3.65 -3.09 -7.73
CA GLN A 145 2.81 -3.85 -8.66
C GLN A 145 2.93 -5.36 -8.47
N ALA A 146 4.15 -5.89 -8.33
CA ALA A 146 4.38 -7.31 -8.11
C ALA A 146 3.85 -7.79 -6.74
N LYS A 147 3.83 -6.93 -5.71
CA LYS A 147 3.15 -7.23 -4.44
C LYS A 147 1.64 -7.31 -4.64
N ASP A 148 1.05 -6.32 -5.31
CA ASP A 148 -0.39 -6.33 -5.62
C ASP A 148 -0.80 -7.56 -6.45
N ASP A 149 0.02 -7.99 -7.39
CA ASP A 149 -0.24 -9.16 -8.24
C ASP A 149 -0.09 -10.49 -7.47
N ASN A 150 0.96 -10.63 -6.66
CA ASN A 150 1.15 -11.83 -5.82
C ASN A 150 0.05 -11.94 -4.76
N GLU A 151 -0.36 -10.83 -4.15
CA GLU A 151 -1.49 -10.79 -3.24
C GLU A 151 -2.77 -11.24 -3.97
N GLN A 152 -3.03 -10.73 -5.18
CA GLN A 152 -4.18 -11.16 -5.99
C GLN A 152 -4.17 -12.64 -6.35
N LEU A 153 -3.01 -13.21 -6.70
CA LEU A 153 -2.88 -14.64 -7.00
C LEU A 153 -3.09 -15.50 -5.76
N HIS A 154 -2.49 -15.12 -4.63
CA HIS A 154 -2.68 -15.81 -3.35
C HIS A 154 -4.15 -15.73 -2.89
N PHE A 155 -4.80 -14.58 -3.06
CA PHE A 155 -6.24 -14.45 -2.82
C PHE A 155 -7.05 -15.35 -3.77
N LYS A 156 -6.72 -15.37 -5.07
CA LYS A 156 -7.40 -16.24 -6.05
C LYS A 156 -7.24 -17.72 -5.71
N GLU A 157 -6.10 -18.13 -5.19
CA GLU A 157 -5.83 -19.49 -4.72
C GLU A 157 -6.64 -19.84 -3.46
N LEU A 158 -6.60 -18.98 -2.43
CA LEU A 158 -7.42 -19.14 -1.21
C LEU A 158 -8.93 -19.19 -1.52
N TYR A 159 -9.38 -18.39 -2.48
CA TYR A 159 -10.76 -18.40 -2.93
C TYR A 159 -11.06 -19.58 -3.84
N GLY A 160 -10.12 -20.04 -4.67
CA GLY A 160 -10.25 -21.26 -5.45
C GLY A 160 -10.44 -22.49 -4.56
N GLU A 161 -9.73 -22.58 -3.43
CA GLU A 161 -9.87 -23.70 -2.49
C GLU A 161 -11.12 -23.61 -1.61
N ARG A 162 -11.60 -22.39 -1.30
CA ARG A 162 -12.85 -22.20 -0.53
C ARG A 162 -14.12 -22.20 -1.39
N PHE A 163 -14.03 -21.79 -2.66
CA PHE A 163 -15.13 -21.75 -3.64
C PHE A 163 -15.09 -22.89 -4.67
N THR A 164 -14.06 -23.74 -4.68
CA THR A 164 -14.31 -25.13 -5.08
C THR A 164 -15.34 -25.66 -4.09
N PRO A 165 -16.43 -26.27 -4.56
CA PRO A 165 -17.56 -26.56 -3.71
C PRO A 165 -17.12 -27.64 -2.71
N ILE A 166 -16.71 -27.21 -1.52
CA ILE A 166 -16.56 -28.05 -0.34
C ILE A 166 -17.92 -28.72 0.00
N GLY A 167 -19.02 -28.29 -0.64
CA GLY A 167 -20.25 -29.05 -0.85
C GLY A 167 -20.69 -29.07 -2.31
N SER A 168 -20.13 -29.97 -3.14
CA SER A 168 -20.86 -30.43 -4.33
C SER A 168 -22.23 -30.94 -3.87
N PHE A 169 -23.29 -30.75 -4.67
CA PHE A 169 -24.63 -31.26 -4.32
C PHE A 169 -24.58 -32.75 -3.92
N GLU A 170 -23.71 -33.54 -4.57
CA GLU A 170 -23.43 -34.94 -4.24
C GLU A 170 -22.91 -35.15 -2.80
N LYS A 171 -22.09 -34.23 -2.28
CA LYS A 171 -21.58 -34.33 -0.90
C LYS A 171 -22.65 -33.97 0.13
N LEU A 172 -23.57 -33.06 -0.21
CA LEU A 172 -24.76 -32.78 0.61
C LEU A 172 -25.73 -33.97 0.59
N GLU A 173 -25.90 -34.60 -0.57
CA GLU A 173 -26.72 -35.79 -0.77
C GLU A 173 -26.19 -36.97 0.07
N SER A 174 -24.90 -37.29 -0.03
CA SER A 174 -24.29 -38.35 0.79
C SER A 174 -24.35 -38.08 2.31
N LEU A 175 -24.27 -36.81 2.74
CA LEU A 175 -24.41 -36.46 4.15
C LEU A 175 -25.86 -36.60 4.62
N ALA A 176 -26.82 -36.19 3.79
CA ALA A 176 -28.24 -36.38 4.06
C ALA A 176 -28.57 -37.88 4.17
N ASP A 177 -28.08 -38.71 3.25
CA ASP A 177 -28.26 -40.16 3.27
C ASP A 177 -27.72 -40.78 4.55
N ARG A 178 -26.50 -40.40 4.96
CA ARG A 178 -25.89 -40.87 6.22
C ARG A 178 -26.77 -40.54 7.43
N ARG A 179 -27.37 -39.35 7.44
CA ARG A 179 -28.21 -38.86 8.55
C ARG A 179 -29.59 -39.53 8.55
N ILE A 180 -30.14 -39.82 7.37
CA ILE A 180 -31.35 -40.62 7.20
C ILE A 180 -31.11 -42.02 7.74
N GLU A 181 -29.99 -42.66 7.39
CA GLU A 181 -29.62 -43.99 7.89
C GLU A 181 -29.43 -44.02 9.42
N GLU A 182 -28.79 -43.00 9.98
CA GLU A 182 -28.62 -42.84 11.43
C GLU A 182 -29.97 -42.68 12.15
N SER A 183 -30.90 -41.89 11.62
CA SER A 183 -32.28 -41.76 12.14
C SER A 183 -33.10 -43.05 11.97
N MET A 184 -32.89 -43.81 10.89
CA MET A 184 -33.50 -45.13 10.72
C MET A 184 -33.02 -46.10 11.79
N LYS A 185 -31.71 -46.13 12.07
CA LYS A 185 -31.12 -46.95 13.15
C LYS A 185 -31.63 -46.56 14.53
N GLN A 186 -31.76 -45.26 14.81
CA GLN A 186 -32.34 -44.75 16.06
C GLN A 186 -33.85 -44.96 16.18
N GLY A 187 -34.52 -45.41 15.12
CA GLY A 187 -35.96 -45.66 15.11
C GLY A 187 -36.82 -44.40 15.02
N GLY A 188 -36.26 -43.26 14.58
CA GLY A 188 -37.00 -42.00 14.38
C GLY A 188 -38.13 -42.11 13.35
N PHE A 189 -38.09 -43.14 12.49
CA PHE A 189 -39.10 -43.45 11.49
C PHE A 189 -40.18 -44.46 11.98
N LYS A 190 -40.16 -44.90 13.24
CA LYS A 190 -41.18 -45.84 13.75
C LYS A 190 -42.57 -45.20 13.95
N ASP A 191 -42.63 -43.88 14.11
CA ASP A 191 -43.87 -43.10 14.35
C ASP A 191 -44.50 -42.52 13.06
N LEU A 192 -44.05 -42.96 11.88
CA LEU A 192 -44.52 -42.46 10.57
C LEU A 192 -46.04 -42.61 10.37
N GLU A 193 -46.65 -43.63 10.95
CA GLU A 193 -48.09 -43.91 10.84
C GLU A 193 -48.96 -42.80 11.46
N LYS A 194 -48.48 -42.12 12.51
CA LYS A 194 -49.20 -41.00 13.16
C LYS A 194 -49.23 -39.72 12.32
N VAL A 195 -48.30 -39.60 11.36
CA VAL A 195 -48.07 -38.40 10.53
C VAL A 195 -48.62 -38.59 9.12
N ARG A 196 -48.85 -39.83 8.68
CA ARG A 196 -49.38 -40.16 7.36
C ARG A 196 -50.76 -39.50 7.14
N GLY A 197 -50.86 -38.67 6.09
CA GLY A 197 -52.13 -38.05 5.65
C GLY A 197 -52.49 -36.70 6.28
N LYS A 198 -51.75 -36.19 7.27
CA LYS A 198 -51.94 -34.81 7.75
C LYS A 198 -51.16 -33.85 6.85
N PRO A 199 -51.81 -32.86 6.20
CA PRO A 199 -51.07 -31.88 5.42
C PRO A 199 -50.16 -31.08 6.35
N THR A 200 -48.84 -31.19 6.13
CA THR A 200 -47.86 -30.33 6.81
C THR A 200 -48.23 -28.88 6.50
N LYS A 201 -48.43 -28.06 7.54
CA LYS A 201 -48.62 -26.62 7.38
C LYS A 201 -47.31 -26.03 6.88
N LEU A 202 -47.12 -25.99 5.57
CA LEU A 202 -46.02 -25.24 4.98
C LEU A 202 -46.26 -23.76 5.32
N PRO A 203 -45.25 -23.03 5.83
CA PRO A 203 -45.37 -21.58 5.91
C PRO A 203 -45.74 -21.07 4.53
N LYS A 204 -46.72 -20.15 4.43
CA LYS A 204 -46.97 -19.44 3.17
C LYS A 204 -45.67 -18.71 2.84
N PRO A 205 -44.90 -19.13 1.82
CA PRO A 205 -43.71 -18.38 1.46
C PRO A 205 -44.17 -16.98 1.04
N ASN A 206 -43.36 -15.98 1.35
CA ASN A 206 -43.56 -14.65 0.79
C ASN A 206 -43.76 -14.81 -0.73
N PRO A 207 -44.82 -14.24 -1.37
CA PRO A 207 -45.05 -14.37 -2.80
C PRO A 207 -43.85 -13.97 -3.67
N TYR A 208 -42.96 -13.14 -3.12
CA TYR A 208 -41.75 -12.66 -3.78
C TYR A 208 -40.50 -13.53 -3.55
N LEU A 209 -40.55 -14.54 -2.66
CA LEU A 209 -39.45 -15.49 -2.46
C LEU A 209 -39.82 -16.87 -2.98
N SER A 210 -38.86 -17.53 -3.62
CA SER A 210 -39.04 -18.93 -3.99
C SER A 210 -39.12 -19.82 -2.74
N THR A 211 -39.91 -20.90 -2.81
CA THR A 211 -40.04 -21.88 -1.73
C THR A 211 -38.67 -22.44 -1.32
N THR A 212 -37.78 -22.69 -2.28
CA THR A 212 -36.41 -23.17 -2.05
C THR A 212 -35.58 -22.17 -1.26
N GLU A 213 -35.58 -20.89 -1.66
CA GLU A 213 -34.85 -19.82 -0.97
C GLU A 213 -35.37 -19.62 0.46
N HIS A 214 -36.69 -19.69 0.67
CA HIS A 214 -37.27 -19.62 2.00
C HIS A 214 -36.76 -20.73 2.92
N TYR A 215 -36.75 -21.99 2.44
CA TYR A 215 -36.23 -23.10 3.23
C TYR A 215 -34.72 -23.03 3.45
N LEU A 216 -33.97 -22.60 2.43
CA LEU A 216 -32.52 -22.42 2.54
C LEU A 216 -32.19 -21.36 3.62
N ASN A 217 -32.85 -20.21 3.58
CA ASN A 217 -32.71 -19.17 4.61
C ASN A 217 -33.11 -19.68 5.99
N ASN A 218 -34.20 -20.44 6.11
CA ASN A 218 -34.59 -21.06 7.38
C ASN A 218 -33.55 -22.07 7.90
N ILE A 219 -32.91 -22.84 7.03
CA ILE A 219 -31.83 -23.76 7.41
C ILE A 219 -30.63 -22.99 7.93
N LEU A 220 -30.21 -21.93 7.23
CA LEU A 220 -29.10 -21.07 7.67
C LEU A 220 -29.38 -20.45 9.04
N VAL A 221 -30.58 -19.90 9.25
CA VAL A 221 -31.01 -19.33 10.54
C VAL A 221 -31.03 -20.40 11.63
N LYS A 222 -31.59 -21.59 11.36
CA LYS A 222 -31.63 -22.70 12.35
C LYS A 222 -30.24 -23.18 12.75
N GLN A 223 -29.28 -23.13 11.83
CA GLN A 223 -27.90 -23.53 12.08
C GLN A 223 -27.07 -22.40 12.70
N ASN A 224 -27.66 -21.22 12.93
CA ASN A 224 -26.96 -20.00 13.37
C ASN A 224 -25.73 -19.68 12.49
N ILE A 225 -25.81 -19.98 11.19
CA ILE A 225 -24.72 -19.72 10.24
C ILE A 225 -24.92 -18.33 9.67
N VAL A 226 -23.90 -17.50 9.85
CA VAL A 226 -23.85 -16.15 9.31
C VAL A 226 -22.98 -16.18 8.05
N PRO A 227 -23.41 -15.58 6.93
CA PRO A 227 -22.56 -15.44 5.76
C PRO A 227 -21.19 -14.83 6.11
N PRO A 228 -20.08 -15.32 5.53
CA PRO A 228 -18.73 -14.86 5.89
C PRO A 228 -18.53 -13.35 5.81
N TRP A 229 -19.20 -12.68 4.86
CA TRP A 229 -19.11 -11.23 4.71
C TRP A 229 -19.75 -10.48 5.89
N ILE A 230 -20.81 -11.02 6.52
CA ILE A 230 -21.44 -10.38 7.69
C ILE A 230 -20.53 -10.48 8.92
N GLU A 231 -19.83 -11.60 9.12
CA GLU A 231 -18.83 -11.71 10.19
C GLU A 231 -17.71 -10.69 10.00
N ASN A 232 -17.23 -10.56 8.77
CA ASN A 232 -16.21 -9.58 8.40
C ASN A 232 -16.73 -8.14 8.49
N GLN A 233 -18.02 -7.92 8.25
CA GLN A 233 -18.66 -6.60 8.37
C GLN A 233 -18.52 -6.05 9.79
N SER A 234 -18.79 -6.88 10.81
CA SER A 234 -18.66 -6.47 12.21
C SER A 234 -17.22 -6.08 12.53
N ARG A 235 -16.25 -6.90 12.11
CA ARG A 235 -14.82 -6.64 12.33
C ARG A 235 -14.36 -5.34 11.67
N VAL A 236 -14.70 -5.14 10.40
CA VAL A 236 -14.37 -3.91 9.68
C VAL A 236 -15.00 -2.69 10.34
N ASN A 237 -16.26 -2.78 10.76
CA ASN A 237 -16.93 -1.67 11.45
C ASN A 237 -16.27 -1.33 12.78
N GLN A 238 -15.88 -2.33 13.57
CA GLN A 238 -15.17 -2.16 14.82
C GLN A 238 -13.82 -1.48 14.57
N ASN A 239 -13.00 -1.99 13.65
CA ASN A 239 -11.69 -1.40 13.31
C ASN A 239 -11.80 0.06 12.87
N VAL A 240 -12.80 0.39 12.04
CA VAL A 240 -13.06 1.77 11.59
C VAL A 240 -13.49 2.66 12.75
N THR A 241 -14.34 2.15 13.64
CA THR A 241 -14.84 2.89 14.81
C THR A 241 -13.72 3.14 15.81
N GLU A 242 -12.90 2.13 16.08
CA GLU A 242 -11.72 2.21 16.93
C GLU A 242 -10.73 3.24 16.37
N LEU A 243 -10.37 3.15 15.09
CA LEU A 243 -9.49 4.13 14.43
C LEU A 243 -10.01 5.56 14.65
N ARG A 244 -11.29 5.81 14.36
CA ARG A 244 -11.87 7.15 14.50
C ARG A 244 -11.86 7.63 15.94
N SER A 245 -12.26 6.78 16.88
CA SER A 245 -12.25 7.11 18.31
C SER A 245 -10.84 7.38 18.85
N ASP A 246 -9.84 6.64 18.35
CA ASP A 246 -8.44 6.79 18.74
C ASP A 246 -7.85 8.09 18.21
N LEU A 247 -8.18 8.45 16.96
CA LEU A 247 -7.74 9.71 16.37
C LEU A 247 -8.32 10.92 17.10
N LEU A 248 -9.63 10.90 17.39
CA LEU A 248 -10.31 11.95 18.14
C LEU A 248 -9.71 12.09 19.54
N ARG A 249 -9.64 10.99 20.29
CA ARG A 249 -9.05 10.96 21.63
C ARG A 249 -7.58 11.40 21.63
N GLY A 250 -6.83 11.02 20.60
CA GLY A 250 -5.44 11.43 20.42
C GLY A 250 -5.29 12.94 20.26
N PHE A 251 -6.15 13.57 19.44
CA PHE A 251 -6.12 15.01 19.26
C PHE A 251 -6.62 15.78 20.49
N GLU A 252 -7.74 15.35 21.08
CA GLU A 252 -8.29 15.94 22.31
C GLU A 252 -7.31 15.83 23.48
N GLY A 253 -6.59 14.71 23.59
CA GLY A 253 -5.55 14.50 24.59
C GLY A 253 -4.35 15.45 24.43
N GLU A 254 -3.97 15.80 23.20
CA GLU A 254 -2.94 16.80 22.93
C GLU A 254 -3.40 18.21 23.33
N LEU A 255 -4.66 18.55 23.02
CA LEU A 255 -5.27 19.81 23.46
C LEU A 255 -5.30 19.89 24.99
N ALA A 256 -5.76 18.84 25.67
CA ALA A 256 -5.77 18.75 27.13
C ALA A 256 -4.36 18.89 27.72
N THR A 257 -3.38 18.21 27.14
CA THR A 257 -1.98 18.28 27.59
C THR A 257 -1.43 19.69 27.45
N PHE A 258 -1.78 20.38 26.37
CA PHE A 258 -1.44 21.78 26.18
C PHE A 258 -2.10 22.67 27.24
N LEU A 259 -3.41 22.56 27.44
CA LEU A 259 -4.15 23.35 28.41
C LEU A 259 -3.57 23.20 29.83
N ARG A 260 -3.16 21.98 30.21
CA ARG A 260 -2.46 21.72 31.47
C ARG A 260 -1.08 22.34 31.52
N LYS A 261 -0.26 22.17 30.48
CA LYS A 261 1.11 22.69 30.42
C LYS A 261 1.15 24.21 30.58
N PHE A 262 0.19 24.91 29.98
CA PHE A 262 0.08 26.37 30.04
C PHE A 262 -0.78 26.87 31.21
N LYS A 263 -1.29 25.96 32.06
CA LYS A 263 -2.14 26.29 33.22
C LYS A 263 -3.33 27.21 32.84
N LEU A 264 -3.93 26.94 31.69
CA LEU A 264 -5.04 27.73 31.15
C LEU A 264 -6.40 27.33 31.73
N VAL A 265 -6.46 26.17 32.38
CA VAL A 265 -7.69 25.57 32.94
C VAL A 265 -7.54 25.42 34.45
N ASN A 266 -8.59 25.84 35.17
CA ASN A 266 -8.70 25.80 36.62
C ASN A 266 -9.98 25.03 37.00
N ALA A 267 -10.14 24.59 38.25
CA ALA A 267 -11.36 23.89 38.68
C ALA A 267 -12.67 24.70 38.52
N SER A 268 -12.54 26.03 38.37
CA SER A 268 -13.64 26.98 38.16
C SER A 268 -13.60 27.66 36.80
N SER A 269 -12.75 27.23 35.87
CA SER A 269 -12.65 27.88 34.56
C SER A 269 -13.83 27.50 33.68
N ASP A 270 -14.53 28.51 33.16
CA ASP A 270 -15.52 28.34 32.10
C ASP A 270 -14.85 28.45 30.72
N LEU A 271 -15.49 27.85 29.71
CA LEU A 271 -15.07 27.94 28.32
C LEU A 271 -14.76 29.37 27.88
N LYS A 272 -15.59 30.35 28.29
CA LYS A 272 -15.39 31.76 27.91
C LYS A 272 -14.05 32.29 28.38
N LEU A 273 -13.66 31.98 29.63
CA LEU A 273 -12.39 32.41 30.22
C LEU A 273 -11.20 31.74 29.53
N VAL A 274 -11.32 30.45 29.20
CA VAL A 274 -10.29 29.72 28.45
C VAL A 274 -10.14 30.31 27.05
N SER A 275 -11.26 30.55 26.36
CA SER A 275 -11.26 31.12 25.01
C SER A 275 -10.67 32.53 24.96
N SER A 276 -10.97 33.39 25.94
CA SER A 276 -10.37 34.73 26.03
C SER A 276 -8.88 34.69 26.38
N SER A 277 -8.45 33.73 27.21
CA SER A 277 -7.04 33.55 27.55
C SER A 277 -6.23 33.05 26.35
N ILE A 278 -6.78 32.12 25.59
CA ILE A 278 -6.19 31.66 24.31
C ILE A 278 -6.17 32.83 23.33
N ALA A 279 -7.25 33.60 23.21
CA ALA A 279 -7.31 34.69 22.27
C ALA A 279 -6.29 35.79 22.57
N SER A 280 -6.08 36.09 23.85
CA SER A 280 -5.09 37.07 24.29
C SER A 280 -3.65 36.64 24.04
N SER A 281 -3.37 35.32 24.07
CA SER A 281 -2.02 34.77 23.95
C SER A 281 -1.64 34.33 22.53
N TYR A 282 -2.61 33.89 21.73
CA TYR A 282 -2.37 33.28 20.42
C TYR A 282 -3.22 33.89 19.28
N GLY A 283 -4.06 34.89 19.55
CA GLY A 283 -4.88 35.54 18.52
C GLY A 283 -6.26 34.88 18.35
N SER A 284 -6.54 34.27 17.19
CA SER A 284 -7.82 33.58 16.99
C SER A 284 -7.79 32.17 17.60
N VAL A 285 -8.85 31.78 18.30
CA VAL A 285 -8.99 30.41 18.85
C VAL A 285 -8.96 29.37 17.72
N GLU A 286 -9.53 29.72 16.57
CA GLU A 286 -9.59 28.84 15.39
C GLU A 286 -8.20 28.61 14.78
N GLU A 287 -7.41 29.67 14.61
CA GLU A 287 -6.04 29.60 14.11
C GLU A 287 -5.14 28.81 15.07
N PHE A 288 -5.35 29.00 16.38
CA PHE A 288 -4.66 28.23 17.40
C PHE A 288 -4.97 26.72 17.26
N ILE A 289 -6.24 26.34 17.12
CA ILE A 289 -6.64 24.93 16.94
C ILE A 289 -6.04 24.39 15.64
N GLN A 290 -6.10 25.15 14.55
CA GLN A 290 -5.55 24.75 13.26
C GLN A 290 -4.04 24.47 13.34
N TYR A 291 -3.28 25.40 13.93
CA TYR A 291 -1.84 25.22 14.12
C TYR A 291 -1.51 23.99 14.96
N ARG A 292 -2.30 23.70 16.00
CA ARG A 292 -2.11 22.52 16.84
C ARG A 292 -2.47 21.24 16.10
N PHE A 293 -3.56 21.27 15.34
CA PHE A 293 -3.99 20.16 14.52
C PHE A 293 -2.94 19.79 13.47
N ASP A 294 -2.37 20.77 12.77
CA ASP A 294 -1.35 20.51 11.76
C ASP A 294 -0.07 19.87 12.36
N ASN A 295 0.37 20.35 13.52
CA ASN A 295 1.50 19.74 14.23
C ASN A 295 1.21 18.31 14.69
N TRP A 296 0.01 18.03 15.19
CA TRP A 296 -0.40 16.68 15.59
C TRP A 296 -0.54 15.76 14.39
N LYS A 297 -1.17 16.24 13.31
CA LYS A 297 -1.33 15.52 12.04
C LYS A 297 0.02 15.08 11.48
N LEU A 298 1.03 15.95 11.46
CA LEU A 298 2.37 15.60 10.98
C LEU A 298 3.01 14.47 11.80
N LYS A 299 2.83 14.48 13.13
CA LYS A 299 3.35 13.42 14.00
C LYS A 299 2.63 12.09 13.80
N GLN A 300 1.31 12.13 13.63
CA GLN A 300 0.48 10.92 13.57
C GLN A 300 0.36 10.32 12.17
N LYS A 301 0.56 11.11 11.11
CA LYS A 301 0.40 10.67 9.71
C LYS A 301 1.03 9.30 9.39
N PRO A 302 2.30 8.99 9.71
CA PRO A 302 2.89 7.69 9.35
C PRO A 302 2.17 6.51 10.03
N THR A 303 1.79 6.65 11.31
CA THR A 303 1.05 5.63 12.04
C THR A 303 -0.36 5.45 11.50
N VAL A 304 -1.00 6.54 11.10
CA VAL A 304 -2.36 6.52 10.54
C VAL A 304 -2.37 5.93 9.14
N ASP A 305 -1.42 6.30 8.28
CA ASP A 305 -1.30 5.77 6.92
C ASP A 305 -1.18 4.23 6.96
N THR A 306 -0.25 3.70 7.77
CA THR A 306 -0.09 2.24 7.95
C THR A 306 -1.33 1.54 8.51
N ARG A 307 -2.01 2.15 9.49
CA ARG A 307 -3.23 1.57 10.08
C ARG A 307 -4.40 1.59 9.08
N ILE A 308 -4.50 2.64 8.27
CA ILE A 308 -5.50 2.76 7.20
C ILE A 308 -5.25 1.71 6.12
N ASP A 309 -4.00 1.46 5.74
CA ASP A 309 -3.66 0.41 4.77
C ASP A 309 -4.13 -0.97 5.24
N VAL A 310 -3.95 -1.29 6.53
CA VAL A 310 -4.45 -2.53 7.14
C VAL A 310 -5.98 -2.60 7.13
N ILE A 311 -6.67 -1.50 7.40
CA ILE A 311 -8.13 -1.47 7.36
C ILE A 311 -8.64 -1.57 5.91
N ASN A 312 -7.95 -0.94 4.97
CA ASN A 312 -8.30 -0.98 3.55
C ASN A 312 -8.09 -2.37 2.94
N SER A 313 -7.07 -3.13 3.36
CA SER A 313 -6.91 -4.53 2.94
C SER A 313 -8.04 -5.43 3.47
N ALA A 314 -8.48 -5.20 4.71
CA ALA A 314 -9.65 -5.88 5.29
C ALA A 314 -10.96 -5.47 4.56
N LEU A 315 -11.12 -4.19 4.23
CA LEU A 315 -12.24 -3.68 3.44
C LEU A 315 -12.28 -4.28 2.03
N ARG A 316 -11.12 -4.45 1.38
CA ARG A 316 -11.02 -5.13 0.08
C ARG A 316 -11.55 -6.55 0.17
N THR A 317 -11.10 -7.31 1.18
CA THR A 317 -11.54 -8.68 1.44
C THR A 317 -13.05 -8.74 1.70
N TYR A 318 -13.58 -7.82 2.49
CA TYR A 318 -15.01 -7.69 2.76
C TYR A 318 -15.81 -7.38 1.48
N ASN A 319 -15.39 -6.40 0.69
CA ASN A 319 -16.09 -5.96 -0.52
C ASN A 319 -16.16 -7.05 -1.59
N LEU A 320 -15.13 -7.92 -1.67
CA LEU A 320 -15.13 -9.07 -2.56
C LEU A 320 -16.21 -10.11 -2.19
N GLN A 321 -16.52 -10.24 -0.90
CA GLN A 321 -17.50 -11.19 -0.39
C GLN A 321 -18.91 -10.60 -0.28
N ALA A 322 -19.01 -9.28 -0.15
CA ALA A 322 -20.27 -8.58 0.07
C ALA A 322 -21.02 -8.30 -1.24
N PRO A 323 -22.36 -8.38 -1.24
CA PRO A 323 -23.15 -7.96 -2.38
C PRO A 323 -23.00 -6.46 -2.64
N LEU A 324 -23.16 -6.02 -3.89
CA LEU A 324 -22.93 -4.63 -4.32
C LEU A 324 -23.51 -3.55 -3.39
N PRO A 325 -24.76 -3.65 -2.89
CA PRO A 325 -25.33 -2.63 -2.00
C PRO A 325 -24.66 -2.54 -0.62
N ALA A 326 -24.00 -3.62 -0.18
CA ALA A 326 -23.34 -3.71 1.12
C ALA A 326 -21.85 -3.32 1.06
N GLN A 327 -21.28 -3.14 -0.13
CA GLN A 327 -19.86 -2.77 -0.28
C GLN A 327 -19.57 -1.38 0.32
N LYS A 328 -18.37 -1.24 0.89
CA LYS A 328 -17.90 -0.04 1.58
C LYS A 328 -16.79 0.64 0.80
N LEU A 329 -16.70 1.97 0.95
CA LEU A 329 -15.61 2.75 0.35
C LEU A 329 -14.32 2.63 1.19
N TYR A 330 -13.18 2.75 0.52
CA TYR A 330 -11.88 2.80 1.18
C TYR A 330 -11.73 4.10 2.00
N LEU A 331 -10.98 3.98 3.09
CA LEU A 331 -10.61 5.11 3.92
C LEU A 331 -9.46 5.88 3.28
N LEU A 332 -9.51 7.20 3.39
CA LEU A 332 -8.45 8.10 2.95
C LEU A 332 -7.91 8.85 4.18
N PRO A 333 -6.58 8.86 4.41
CA PRO A 333 -6.00 9.52 5.58
C PRO A 333 -6.45 10.97 5.73
N GLU A 334 -6.42 11.73 4.65
CA GLU A 334 -6.75 13.16 4.64
C GLU A 334 -8.21 13.41 5.02
N LYS A 335 -9.14 12.53 4.62
CA LYS A 335 -10.56 12.64 4.99
C LYS A 335 -10.80 12.31 6.45
N GLU A 336 -10.11 11.30 7.00
CA GLU A 336 -10.23 10.95 8.41
C GLU A 336 -9.62 12.05 9.30
N PHE A 337 -8.52 12.68 8.86
CA PHE A 337 -8.00 13.88 9.52
C PHE A 337 -8.97 15.06 9.45
N GLN A 338 -9.57 15.34 8.29
CA GLN A 338 -10.59 16.40 8.18
C GLN A 338 -11.77 16.14 9.12
N ARG A 339 -12.24 14.90 9.18
CA ARG A 339 -13.29 14.49 10.12
C ARG A 339 -12.91 14.79 11.57
N VAL A 340 -11.70 14.45 11.97
CA VAL A 340 -11.21 14.76 13.32
C VAL A 340 -11.24 16.26 13.59
N ARG A 341 -10.86 17.09 12.61
CA ARG A 341 -10.93 18.53 12.76
C ARG A 341 -12.36 19.02 12.95
N ASP A 342 -13.29 18.53 12.14
CA ASP A 342 -14.69 18.96 12.16
C ASP A 342 -15.39 18.52 13.46
N GLU A 343 -15.02 17.35 13.98
CA GLU A 343 -15.61 16.75 15.18
C GLU A 343 -14.98 17.25 16.49
N ALA A 344 -13.71 17.66 16.46
CA ALA A 344 -12.98 18.14 17.63
C ALA A 344 -13.63 19.38 18.24
N ASN A 345 -13.99 19.28 19.51
CA ASN A 345 -14.75 20.32 20.19
C ASN A 345 -14.05 20.77 21.46
N LEU A 346 -13.43 21.96 21.42
CA LEU A 346 -12.69 22.54 22.55
C LEU A 346 -13.55 22.61 23.82
N ARG A 347 -14.87 22.79 23.68
CA ARG A 347 -15.81 22.83 24.81
C ARG A 347 -15.75 21.54 25.63
N ARG A 348 -15.86 20.40 24.94
CA ARG A 348 -15.84 19.07 25.57
C ARG A 348 -14.52 18.84 26.29
N VAL A 349 -13.40 19.17 25.63
CA VAL A 349 -12.06 19.04 26.22
C VAL A 349 -11.90 19.87 27.49
N VAL A 350 -12.39 21.12 27.49
CA VAL A 350 -12.33 21.99 28.67
C VAL A 350 -13.21 21.44 29.79
N ASP A 351 -14.44 21.03 29.48
CA ASP A 351 -15.37 20.49 30.47
C ASP A 351 -14.81 19.21 31.12
N GLU A 352 -14.28 18.28 30.31
CA GLU A 352 -13.63 17.06 30.78
C GLU A 352 -12.42 17.36 31.67
N GLU A 353 -11.55 18.31 31.28
CA GLU A 353 -10.41 18.69 32.10
C GLU A 353 -10.83 19.35 33.42
N VAL A 354 -11.89 20.17 33.43
CA VAL A 354 -12.44 20.75 34.66
C VAL A 354 -12.97 19.66 35.59
N GLN A 355 -13.68 18.65 35.06
CA GLN A 355 -14.13 17.51 35.87
C GLN A 355 -12.96 16.70 36.41
N ASN A 356 -11.93 16.44 35.60
CA ASN A 356 -10.71 15.76 36.01
C ASN A 356 -10.00 16.52 37.15
N LEU A 357 -9.93 17.85 37.07
CA LEU A 357 -9.36 18.67 38.14
C LEU A 357 -10.18 18.62 39.43
N LYS A 358 -11.52 18.67 39.35
CA LYS A 358 -12.41 18.52 40.51
C LYS A 358 -12.24 17.15 41.17
N HIS A 359 -12.15 16.09 40.36
CA HIS A 359 -11.91 14.74 40.86
C HIS A 359 -10.57 14.63 41.59
N ARG A 360 -9.48 15.16 41.01
CA ARG A 360 -8.16 15.19 41.67
C ARG A 360 -8.17 15.97 42.97
N GLN A 361 -8.90 17.08 43.04
CA GLN A 361 -9.06 17.84 44.29
C GLN A 361 -9.84 17.07 45.34
N TYR A 362 -10.88 16.31 44.94
CA TYR A 362 -11.64 15.46 45.85
C TYR A 362 -10.79 14.31 46.41
N GLU A 363 -10.05 13.60 45.56
CA GLU A 363 -9.11 12.55 45.98
C GLU A 363 -8.02 13.10 46.91
N ALA A 364 -7.46 14.27 46.60
CA ALA A 364 -6.47 14.91 47.47
C ALA A 364 -7.04 15.22 48.86
N LYS A 365 -8.28 15.71 48.96
CA LYS A 365 -8.96 15.95 50.25
C LYS A 365 -9.19 14.66 51.02
N GLN A 366 -9.70 13.61 50.38
CA GLN A 366 -9.90 12.30 51.01
C GLN A 366 -8.58 11.70 51.50
N ASN A 367 -7.51 11.79 50.72
CA ASN A 367 -6.20 11.29 51.11
C ASN A 367 -5.64 12.03 52.33
N VAL A 368 -5.85 13.35 52.42
CA VAL A 368 -5.45 14.16 53.59
C VAL A 368 -6.27 13.77 54.82
N GLU A 369 -7.58 13.58 54.69
CA GLU A 369 -8.44 13.13 55.80
C GLU A 369 -8.06 11.74 56.31
N THR A 370 -7.78 10.78 55.42
CA THR A 370 -7.33 9.44 55.81
C THR A 370 -5.95 9.45 56.46
N THR A 371 -5.02 10.29 56.00
CA THR A 371 -3.73 10.47 56.70
C THR A 371 -3.93 11.06 58.09
N ILE A 372 -4.73 12.12 58.23
CA ILE A 372 -5.01 12.75 59.54
C ILE A 372 -5.66 11.75 60.51
N LEU A 373 -6.61 10.92 60.03
CA LEU A 373 -7.26 9.88 60.83
C LEU A 373 -6.28 8.78 61.25
N SER A 374 -5.39 8.36 60.36
CA SER A 374 -4.31 7.39 60.66
C SER A 374 -3.34 7.94 61.71
N PHE A 375 -2.88 9.19 61.55
CA PHE A 375 -2.03 9.86 62.54
C PHE A 375 -2.74 10.01 63.90
N ARG A 376 -4.02 10.38 63.93
CA ARG A 376 -4.80 10.43 65.18
C ARG A 376 -5.00 9.06 65.84
N GLY A 377 -5.06 7.99 65.06
CA GLY A 377 -5.09 6.61 65.57
C GLY A 377 -3.78 6.22 66.26
N LEU A 378 -2.64 6.61 65.68
CA LEU A 378 -1.30 6.38 66.26
C LEU A 378 -1.10 7.13 67.59
N PHE A 379 -1.59 8.37 67.71
CA PHE A 379 -1.51 9.16 68.96
C PHE A 379 -2.50 8.72 70.06
N LYS A 380 -3.41 7.77 69.80
CA LYS A 380 -4.28 7.19 70.85
C LYS A 380 -3.69 5.94 71.51
N PHE A 381 -2.60 5.39 70.96
CA PHE A 381 -1.91 4.20 71.47
C PHE A 381 -0.61 4.52 72.23
N TRP A 382 -0.32 5.81 72.43
CA TRP A 382 0.74 6.34 73.28
C TRP A 382 0.08 7.19 74.37
#